data_AF-A0A317D124-F1
#
_entry.id   AF-A0A317D124-F1
#
_cell.length_a   1.000
_cell.length_b   1.000
_cell.length_c   1.000
_cell.angle_alpha   90.00
_cell.angle_beta   90.00
_cell.angle_gamma   90.00
#
_symmetry.space_group_name_H-M   'P 1'
#
loop_
_entity.id
_entity.type
_entity.pdbx_description
1 polymer ?
#
loop_
_entity_poly.entity_id
_entity_poly.type
_entity_poly.pdbx_seq_one_letter_code
_entity_poly.pdbx_strand_id
1 'polypeptide(L)'
;AGTVPGESARRARQARAGRGALARLAAESGAGLQVVEAPASAPMEDGPALTADEVESALRYGWRLAEQAADAGVQLLVLAACGAGTEAAAAAVLAATAGAEPPAVLGRVITEAGEIDDAAWMKRCAAVRDALHRTRRSPRDAKDVLAELGGGDIAVATGVLLGATARRVPVLIDGPVGVAAGMVSRDLAGQARHWCLLPDHGGQPGVRLAADVLGLTPLLDLRLDLGEGATALATLPLLRSVLALAATLPVHPSLGGEPEDDEEFAEPEPAGPGPATTEPEFAEPEPAGPGPTTTEPEFAEPEPAGPGPTTTEPEFAEPEPAGPGPTTVEPDERVAVPDSPGRRAD
;
A
#
# COMPACT_ATOMS: atom_id res chain seq x y z
N ALA A 1 15.46 5.80 -10.79
CA ALA A 1 14.95 5.46 -9.45
C ALA A 1 15.63 6.21 -8.29
N GLY A 2 16.71 6.99 -8.46
CA GLY A 2 17.33 7.73 -7.33
C GLY A 2 17.93 6.83 -6.24
N THR A 3 18.24 5.58 -6.57
CA THR A 3 18.93 4.61 -5.73
C THR A 3 20.26 4.25 -6.40
N VAL A 4 21.30 4.01 -5.61
CA VAL A 4 22.60 3.58 -6.15
C VAL A 4 22.44 2.24 -6.88
N PRO A 5 22.92 2.11 -8.14
CA PRO A 5 22.82 0.86 -8.88
C PRO A 5 23.44 -0.32 -8.13
N GLY A 6 22.74 -1.45 -8.08
CA GLY A 6 23.21 -2.68 -7.44
C GLY A 6 23.12 -2.70 -5.90
N GLU A 7 22.68 -1.61 -5.26
CA GLU A 7 22.60 -1.51 -3.81
C GLU A 7 21.57 -2.48 -3.21
N SER A 8 20.37 -2.59 -3.78
CA SER A 8 19.36 -3.57 -3.34
C SER A 8 19.89 -5.01 -3.47
N ALA A 9 20.60 -5.32 -4.56
CA ALA A 9 21.23 -6.63 -4.75
C ALA A 9 22.34 -6.89 -3.72
N ARG A 10 23.11 -5.86 -3.34
CA ARG A 10 24.11 -5.95 -2.27
C ARG A 10 23.45 -6.27 -0.93
N ARG A 11 22.38 -5.54 -0.56
CA ARG A 11 21.61 -5.77 0.67
C ARG A 11 20.98 -7.16 0.71
N ALA A 12 20.35 -7.59 -0.38
CA ALA A 12 19.80 -8.95 -0.52
C ALA A 12 20.87 -10.04 -0.31
N ARG A 13 22.07 -9.89 -0.90
CA ARG A 13 23.20 -10.82 -0.67
C ARG A 13 23.67 -10.82 0.78
N GLN A 14 23.76 -9.65 1.43
CA GLN A 14 24.13 -9.56 2.84
C GLN A 14 23.10 -10.25 3.72
N ALA A 15 21.82 -9.98 3.51
CA ALA A 15 20.70 -10.59 4.23
C ALA A 15 20.73 -12.12 4.14
N ARG A 16 20.88 -12.69 2.93
CA ARG A 16 21.03 -14.14 2.73
C ARG A 16 22.21 -14.75 3.47
N ALA A 17 23.30 -14.00 3.60
CA ALA A 17 24.50 -14.42 4.32
C ALA A 17 24.41 -14.18 5.84
N GLY A 18 23.26 -13.75 6.37
CA GLY A 18 23.09 -13.40 7.79
C GLY A 18 23.88 -12.15 8.21
N ARG A 19 24.16 -11.24 7.27
CA ARG A 19 24.94 -10.01 7.49
C ARG A 19 24.13 -8.76 7.18
N GLY A 20 24.62 -7.61 7.62
CA GLY A 20 23.97 -6.32 7.41
C GLY A 20 22.88 -6.01 8.44
N ALA A 21 22.29 -4.82 8.33
CA ALA A 21 21.36 -4.31 9.33
C ALA A 21 20.09 -5.17 9.46
N LEU A 22 19.48 -5.58 8.34
CA LEU A 22 18.26 -6.39 8.35
C LEU A 22 18.46 -7.76 9.02
N ALA A 23 19.54 -8.47 8.69
CA ALA A 23 19.83 -9.77 9.30
C ALA A 23 20.10 -9.63 10.80
N ARG A 24 20.78 -8.56 11.21
CA ARG A 24 21.02 -8.26 12.62
C ARG A 24 19.71 -7.97 13.37
N LEU A 25 18.88 -7.09 12.83
CA LEU A 25 17.56 -6.77 13.42
C LEU A 25 16.66 -7.99 13.51
N ALA A 26 16.65 -8.83 12.47
CA ALA A 26 15.90 -10.08 12.47
C ALA A 26 16.39 -11.03 13.57
N ALA A 27 17.71 -11.20 13.71
CA ALA A 27 18.29 -12.03 14.77
C ALA A 27 17.99 -11.49 16.18
N GLU A 28 18.16 -10.19 16.40
CA GLU A 28 17.85 -9.52 17.68
C GLU A 28 16.35 -9.62 18.02
N SER A 29 15.50 -9.60 16.99
CA SER A 29 14.04 -9.77 17.13
C SER A 29 13.60 -11.22 17.13
N GLY A 30 14.52 -12.20 17.09
CA GLY A 30 14.19 -13.63 17.01
C GLY A 30 13.23 -13.97 15.86
N ALA A 31 13.44 -13.36 14.70
CA ALA A 31 12.66 -13.56 13.49
C ALA A 31 13.49 -14.28 12.43
N GLY A 32 12.87 -15.21 11.70
CA GLY A 32 13.46 -15.80 10.50
C GLY A 32 13.49 -14.79 9.36
N LEU A 33 14.55 -14.79 8.56
CA LEU A 33 14.69 -13.92 7.40
C LEU A 33 14.79 -14.76 6.12
N GLN A 34 13.85 -14.55 5.20
CA GLN A 34 13.84 -15.18 3.88
C GLN A 34 13.89 -14.10 2.81
N VAL A 35 14.90 -14.16 1.94
CA VAL A 35 15.03 -13.23 0.80
C VAL A 35 14.46 -13.89 -0.45
N VAL A 36 13.39 -13.32 -0.97
CA VAL A 36 12.66 -13.79 -2.15
C VAL A 36 13.07 -12.98 -3.37
N GLU A 37 13.34 -13.64 -4.49
CA GLU A 37 13.52 -12.95 -5.78
C GLU A 37 12.18 -12.91 -6.51
N ALA A 38 11.76 -11.70 -6.84
CA ALA A 38 10.56 -11.48 -7.64
C ALA A 38 10.93 -11.36 -9.12
N PRO A 39 9.97 -11.61 -10.05
CA PRO A 39 10.19 -11.35 -11.47
C PRO A 39 10.65 -9.92 -11.72
N ALA A 40 11.59 -9.75 -12.65
CA ALA A 40 11.98 -8.43 -13.11
C ALA A 40 10.81 -7.77 -13.86
N SER A 41 10.72 -6.44 -13.77
CA SER A 41 9.63 -5.68 -14.40
C SER A 41 10.18 -4.71 -15.43
N ALA A 42 9.42 -4.52 -16.50
CA ALA A 42 9.71 -3.50 -17.51
C ALA A 42 9.38 -2.09 -16.97
N PRO A 43 9.91 -1.02 -17.59
CA PRO A 43 9.53 0.36 -17.25
C PRO A 43 8.02 0.59 -17.49
N MET A 44 7.29 0.93 -16.43
CA MET A 44 5.83 1.12 -16.46
C MET A 44 5.40 2.29 -17.35
N GLU A 45 6.28 3.28 -17.55
CA GLU A 45 6.05 4.44 -18.39
C GLU A 45 6.04 4.08 -19.89
N ASP A 46 6.75 3.01 -20.27
CA ASP A 46 6.93 2.60 -21.66
C ASP A 46 5.91 1.52 -22.09
N GLY A 47 5.34 0.78 -21.14
CA GLY A 47 4.38 -0.30 -21.41
C GLY A 47 4.02 -1.10 -20.16
N PRO A 48 3.38 -2.27 -20.33
CA PRO A 48 3.09 -3.17 -19.21
C PRO A 48 4.37 -3.57 -18.48
N ALA A 49 4.35 -3.45 -17.15
CA ALA A 49 5.46 -3.84 -16.28
C ALA A 49 5.66 -5.36 -16.22
N LEU A 50 4.57 -6.11 -16.36
CA LEU A 50 4.52 -7.57 -16.38
C LEU A 50 3.48 -8.06 -17.39
N THR A 51 3.65 -9.28 -17.89
CA THR A 51 2.61 -10.02 -18.60
C THR A 51 1.57 -10.60 -17.63
N ALA A 52 0.39 -10.93 -18.13
CA ALA A 52 -0.66 -11.56 -17.33
C ALA A 52 -0.20 -12.90 -16.69
N ASP A 53 0.58 -13.69 -17.42
CA ASP A 53 1.13 -14.96 -16.93
C ASP A 53 2.17 -14.75 -15.83
N GLU A 54 2.98 -13.69 -15.92
CA GLU A 54 3.93 -13.31 -14.87
C GLU A 54 3.21 -12.83 -13.61
N VAL A 55 2.15 -12.03 -13.74
CA VAL A 55 1.32 -11.61 -12.60
C VAL A 55 0.71 -12.83 -11.90
N GLU A 56 0.09 -13.73 -12.65
CA GLU A 56 -0.54 -14.91 -12.08
C GLU A 56 0.50 -15.85 -11.43
N SER A 57 1.67 -16.01 -12.06
CA SER A 57 2.77 -16.80 -11.52
C SER A 57 3.35 -16.19 -10.23
N ALA A 58 3.48 -14.87 -10.18
CA ALA A 58 3.94 -14.13 -9.00
C ALA A 58 2.93 -14.23 -7.84
N LEU A 59 1.64 -14.05 -8.11
CA LEU A 59 0.58 -14.23 -7.12
C LEU A 59 0.59 -15.65 -6.54
N ARG A 60 0.66 -16.67 -7.39
CA ARG A 60 0.77 -18.07 -6.96
C ARG A 60 2.06 -18.35 -6.19
N TYR A 61 3.16 -17.70 -6.55
CA TYR A 61 4.40 -17.85 -5.79
C TYR A 61 4.29 -17.25 -4.40
N GLY A 62 3.78 -16.02 -4.27
CA GLY A 62 3.52 -15.39 -2.98
C GLY A 62 2.58 -16.20 -2.09
N TRP A 63 1.49 -16.72 -2.68
CA TRP A 63 0.54 -17.56 -1.95
C TRP A 63 1.22 -18.79 -1.34
N ARG A 64 2.02 -19.51 -2.12
CA ARG A 64 2.76 -20.70 -1.64
C ARG A 64 3.75 -20.36 -0.53
N LEU A 65 4.39 -19.19 -0.57
CA LEU A 65 5.29 -18.76 0.50
C LEU A 65 4.53 -18.59 1.83
N ALA A 66 3.33 -18.00 1.79
CA ALA A 66 2.50 -17.86 2.98
C ALA A 66 2.00 -19.21 3.50
N GLU A 67 1.63 -20.14 2.62
CA GLU A 67 1.27 -21.52 3.02
C GLU A 67 2.43 -22.24 3.69
N GLN A 68 3.62 -22.19 3.10
CA GLN A 68 4.83 -22.79 3.68
C GLN A 68 5.15 -22.23 5.06
N ALA A 69 5.00 -20.92 5.24
CA ALA A 69 5.21 -20.28 6.54
C ALA A 69 4.17 -20.74 7.56
N ALA A 70 2.89 -20.78 7.17
CA ALA A 70 1.81 -21.27 8.03
C ALA A 70 2.03 -22.74 8.45
N ASP A 71 2.43 -23.59 7.52
CA ASP A 71 2.70 -25.01 7.77
C ASP A 71 3.94 -25.22 8.65
N ALA A 72 4.90 -24.29 8.60
CA ALA A 72 6.05 -24.24 9.51
C ALA A 72 5.68 -23.68 10.91
N GLY A 73 4.42 -23.32 11.16
CA GLY A 73 3.95 -22.79 12.43
C GLY A 73 4.26 -21.31 12.67
N VAL A 74 4.53 -20.54 11.60
CA VAL A 74 4.73 -19.09 11.72
C VAL A 74 3.43 -18.41 12.13
N GLN A 75 3.50 -17.62 13.20
CA GLN A 75 2.34 -16.95 13.80
C GLN A 75 2.14 -15.50 13.32
N LEU A 76 3.18 -14.91 12.71
CA LEU A 76 3.18 -13.55 12.18
C LEU A 76 4.19 -13.47 11.03
N LEU A 77 3.75 -12.96 9.88
CA LEU A 77 4.64 -12.62 8.78
C LEU A 77 5.06 -11.15 8.86
N VAL A 78 6.29 -10.87 8.45
CA VAL A 78 6.75 -9.50 8.16
C VAL A 78 6.96 -9.42 6.66
N LEU A 79 6.28 -8.48 6.02
CA LEU A 79 6.33 -8.29 4.57
C LEU A 79 6.93 -6.94 4.23
N ALA A 80 8.05 -6.99 3.53
CA ALA A 80 8.73 -5.83 3.01
C ALA A 80 9.39 -6.16 1.67
N ALA A 81 9.72 -5.12 0.91
CA ALA A 81 10.45 -5.25 -0.34
C ALA A 81 11.62 -4.27 -0.38
N CYS A 82 12.60 -4.62 -1.21
CA CYS A 82 13.71 -3.74 -1.55
C CYS A 82 13.95 -3.85 -3.05
N GLY A 83 14.22 -2.72 -3.71
CA GLY A 83 14.50 -2.72 -5.14
C GLY A 83 14.59 -1.30 -5.69
N ALA A 84 15.34 -1.15 -6.78
CA ALA A 84 15.40 0.12 -7.47
C ALA A 84 14.06 0.38 -8.17
N GLY A 85 13.39 1.48 -7.83
CA GLY A 85 12.16 1.92 -8.49
C GLY A 85 10.87 1.33 -7.92
N THR A 86 10.96 0.44 -6.94
CA THR A 86 9.80 -0.21 -6.33
C THR A 86 8.88 0.79 -5.62
N GLU A 87 9.45 1.84 -5.01
CA GLU A 87 8.66 2.95 -4.47
C GLU A 87 7.85 3.69 -5.54
N ALA A 88 8.40 3.85 -6.75
CA ALA A 88 7.68 4.49 -7.85
C ALA A 88 6.56 3.59 -8.37
N ALA A 89 6.79 2.28 -8.48
CA ALA A 89 5.77 1.30 -8.82
C ALA A 89 4.65 1.26 -7.76
N ALA A 90 5.02 1.23 -6.49
CA ALA A 90 4.08 1.31 -5.39
C ALA A 90 3.24 2.60 -5.46
N ALA A 91 3.89 3.74 -5.68
CA ALA A 91 3.17 5.00 -5.85
C ALA A 91 2.21 5.00 -7.04
N ALA A 92 2.57 4.38 -8.17
CA ALA A 92 1.67 4.23 -9.32
C ALA A 92 0.44 3.39 -8.99
N VAL A 93 0.63 2.26 -8.31
CA VAL A 93 -0.47 1.40 -7.82
C VAL A 93 -1.36 2.16 -6.84
N LEU A 94 -0.78 2.86 -5.86
CA LEU A 94 -1.52 3.66 -4.88
C LEU A 94 -2.30 4.79 -5.55
N ALA A 95 -1.68 5.52 -6.48
CA ALA A 95 -2.35 6.58 -7.24
C ALA A 95 -3.52 6.03 -8.07
N ALA A 96 -3.34 4.89 -8.73
CA ALA A 96 -4.38 4.28 -9.55
C ALA A 96 -5.58 3.76 -8.73
N THR A 97 -5.32 3.22 -7.53
CA THR A 97 -6.33 2.60 -6.67
C THR A 97 -7.00 3.59 -5.72
N ALA A 98 -6.30 4.63 -5.27
CA ALA A 98 -6.83 5.66 -4.36
C ALA A 98 -7.22 6.98 -5.07
N GLY A 99 -6.94 7.11 -6.37
CA GLY A 99 -7.26 8.33 -7.13
C GLY A 99 -6.40 9.53 -6.74
N ALA A 100 -5.15 9.29 -6.34
CA ALA A 100 -4.22 10.34 -5.89
C ALA A 100 -3.26 10.79 -7.00
N GLU A 101 -2.81 12.03 -6.93
CA GLU A 101 -1.77 12.56 -7.81
C GLU A 101 -0.37 12.09 -7.36
N PRO A 102 0.59 11.85 -8.27
CA PRO A 102 1.90 11.31 -7.93
C PRO A 102 2.65 12.06 -6.81
N PRO A 103 2.65 13.41 -6.75
CA PRO A 103 3.29 14.15 -5.67
C PRO A 103 2.70 13.92 -4.27
N ALA A 104 1.45 13.44 -4.20
CA ALA A 104 0.77 13.17 -2.93
C ALA A 104 1.11 11.79 -2.35
N VAL A 105 1.67 10.88 -3.16
CA VAL A 105 1.99 9.50 -2.76
C VAL A 105 3.49 9.18 -2.79
N LEU A 106 4.28 9.93 -3.56
CA LEU A 106 5.73 9.75 -3.64
C LEU A 106 6.48 10.49 -2.53
N GLY A 107 7.25 9.75 -1.74
CA GLY A 107 8.26 10.32 -0.83
C GLY A 107 9.36 11.09 -1.58
N ARG A 108 9.98 12.05 -0.90
CA ARG A 108 11.12 12.82 -1.42
C ARG A 108 12.34 11.90 -1.57
N VAL A 109 13.17 12.20 -2.57
CA VAL A 109 14.45 11.49 -2.75
C VAL A 109 15.51 12.18 -1.92
N ILE A 110 16.19 11.44 -1.06
CA ILE A 110 17.27 11.96 -0.22
C ILE A 110 18.60 11.44 -0.74
N THR A 111 19.57 12.33 -0.95
CA THR A 111 20.93 11.99 -1.36
C THR A 111 21.72 11.38 -0.19
N GLU A 112 22.88 10.80 -0.48
CA GLU A 112 23.79 10.31 0.57
C GLU A 112 24.26 11.43 1.52
N ALA A 113 24.21 12.68 1.08
CA ALA A 113 24.52 13.86 1.89
C ALA A 113 23.35 14.33 2.77
N GLY A 114 22.17 13.69 2.67
CA GLY A 114 20.97 14.06 3.41
C GLY A 114 20.16 15.20 2.78
N GLU A 115 20.45 15.56 1.53
CA GLU A 115 19.78 16.65 0.82
C GLU A 115 18.63 16.12 -0.05
N ILE A 116 17.61 16.95 -0.30
CA ILE A 116 16.51 16.59 -1.20
C ILE A 116 17.00 16.67 -2.66
N ASP A 117 16.89 15.56 -3.39
CA ASP A 117 17.11 15.50 -4.84
C ASP A 117 15.76 15.68 -5.58
N ASP A 118 15.38 16.94 -5.78
CA ASP A 118 14.16 17.28 -6.51
C ASP A 118 14.18 16.79 -7.96
N ALA A 119 15.35 16.74 -8.61
CA ALA A 119 15.45 16.27 -9.99
C ALA A 119 15.14 14.78 -10.11
N ALA A 120 15.65 13.96 -9.18
CA ALA A 120 15.29 12.55 -9.11
C ALA A 120 13.81 12.36 -8.72
N TRP A 121 13.30 13.15 -7.77
CA TRP A 121 11.90 13.10 -7.38
C TRP A 121 10.94 13.45 -8.52
N MET A 122 11.20 14.53 -9.25
CA MET A 122 10.40 14.96 -10.41
C MET A 122 10.39 13.91 -11.52
N LYS A 123 11.53 13.24 -11.77
CA LYS A 123 11.60 12.13 -12.73
C LYS A 123 10.71 10.95 -12.31
N ARG A 124 10.71 10.59 -11.02
CA ARG A 124 9.81 9.55 -10.49
C ARG A 124 8.35 9.97 -10.67
N CYS A 125 8.01 11.22 -10.34
CA CYS A 125 6.64 11.75 -10.53
C CYS A 125 6.21 11.72 -12.00
N ALA A 126 7.11 12.07 -12.92
CA ALA A 126 6.84 12.04 -14.35
C ALA A 126 6.56 10.62 -14.86
N ALA A 127 7.39 9.64 -14.47
CA ALA A 127 7.19 8.24 -14.85
C ALA A 127 5.83 7.71 -14.35
N VAL A 128 5.48 7.98 -13.09
CA VAL A 128 4.18 7.59 -12.52
C VAL A 128 3.02 8.27 -13.28
N ARG A 129 3.13 9.58 -13.54
CA ARG A 129 2.12 10.31 -14.32
C ARG A 129 1.93 9.72 -15.72
N ASP A 130 3.02 9.41 -16.42
CA ASP A 130 2.97 8.86 -17.78
C ASP A 130 2.33 7.47 -17.80
N ALA A 131 2.70 6.61 -16.84
CA ALA A 131 2.10 5.29 -16.69
C ALA A 131 0.60 5.35 -16.35
N LEU A 132 0.21 6.24 -15.44
CA LEU A 132 -1.20 6.50 -15.12
C LEU A 132 -1.95 7.00 -16.35
N HIS A 133 -1.39 7.92 -17.13
CA HIS A 133 -2.03 8.44 -18.33
C HIS A 133 -2.27 7.35 -19.38
N ARG A 134 -1.25 6.50 -19.61
CA ARG A 134 -1.30 5.36 -20.53
C ARG A 134 -2.41 4.38 -20.17
N THR A 135 -2.61 4.12 -18.89
CA THR A 135 -3.56 3.12 -18.37
C THR A 135 -4.97 3.67 -18.11
N ARG A 136 -5.22 4.97 -18.33
CA ARG A 136 -6.52 5.62 -18.06
C ARG A 136 -7.73 4.95 -18.71
N ARG A 137 -7.54 4.30 -19.86
CA ARG A 137 -8.61 3.70 -20.68
C ARG A 137 -8.70 2.18 -20.56
N SER A 138 -7.79 1.56 -19.80
CA SER A 138 -7.80 0.11 -19.58
C SER A 138 -8.76 -0.26 -18.45
N PRO A 139 -9.33 -1.48 -18.46
CA PRO A 139 -9.99 -2.03 -17.28
C PRO A 139 -9.05 -1.92 -16.07
N ARG A 140 -9.60 -1.51 -14.92
CA ARG A 140 -8.83 -1.38 -13.66
C ARG A 140 -9.06 -2.58 -12.76
N ASP A 141 -9.09 -3.78 -13.34
CA ASP A 141 -9.09 -4.98 -12.51
C ASP A 141 -7.78 -5.04 -11.74
N ALA A 142 -7.81 -5.55 -10.52
CA ALA A 142 -6.65 -5.52 -9.63
C ALA A 142 -5.41 -6.24 -10.22
N LYS A 143 -5.62 -7.29 -11.03
CA LYS A 143 -4.53 -7.96 -11.76
C LYS A 143 -3.97 -7.11 -12.89
N ASP A 144 -4.80 -6.33 -13.58
CA ASP A 144 -4.36 -5.42 -14.63
C ASP A 144 -3.54 -4.28 -14.04
N VAL A 145 -3.91 -3.77 -12.87
CA VAL A 145 -3.11 -2.79 -12.13
C VAL A 145 -1.71 -3.34 -11.82
N LEU A 146 -1.59 -4.61 -11.40
CA LEU A 146 -0.30 -5.25 -11.20
C LEU A 146 0.49 -5.40 -12.50
N ALA A 147 -0.17 -5.81 -13.59
CA ALA A 147 0.45 -6.00 -14.89
C ALA A 147 0.97 -4.68 -15.47
N GLU A 148 0.19 -3.60 -15.33
CA GLU A 148 0.43 -2.35 -16.01
C GLU A 148 1.32 -1.37 -15.23
N LEU A 149 1.14 -1.28 -13.91
CA LEU A 149 1.75 -0.26 -13.05
C LEU A 149 2.60 -0.84 -11.93
N GLY A 150 2.32 -2.08 -11.54
CA GLY A 150 2.99 -2.74 -10.45
C GLY A 150 4.39 -3.24 -10.82
N GLY A 151 4.79 -4.28 -10.13
CA GLY A 151 6.04 -4.99 -10.38
C GLY A 151 5.96 -6.39 -9.80
N GLY A 152 6.96 -7.22 -10.11
CA GLY A 152 7.00 -8.59 -9.60
C GLY A 152 6.98 -8.63 -8.08
N ASP A 153 7.60 -7.66 -7.43
CA ASP A 153 7.64 -7.50 -5.99
C ASP A 153 6.26 -7.23 -5.38
N ILE A 154 5.49 -6.30 -5.94
CA ILE A 154 4.11 -6.01 -5.50
C ILE A 154 3.21 -7.21 -5.79
N ALA A 155 3.37 -7.89 -6.93
CA ALA A 155 2.57 -9.07 -7.28
C ALA A 155 2.85 -10.26 -6.34
N VAL A 156 4.12 -10.55 -6.03
CA VAL A 156 4.49 -11.57 -5.05
C VAL A 156 3.99 -11.19 -3.66
N ALA A 157 4.19 -9.93 -3.23
CA ALA A 157 3.71 -9.43 -1.95
C ALA A 157 2.18 -9.55 -1.82
N THR A 158 1.44 -9.24 -2.88
CA THR A 158 -0.03 -9.41 -2.94
C THR A 158 -0.41 -10.88 -2.76
N GLY A 159 0.30 -11.79 -3.44
CA GLY A 159 0.12 -13.23 -3.27
C GLY A 159 0.35 -13.70 -1.82
N VAL A 160 1.40 -13.18 -1.17
CA VAL A 160 1.68 -13.47 0.25
C VAL A 160 0.53 -13.04 1.14
N LEU A 161 -0.01 -11.82 0.95
CA LEU A 161 -1.13 -11.32 1.74
C LEU A 161 -2.41 -12.15 1.56
N LEU A 162 -2.71 -12.54 0.32
CA LEU A 162 -3.86 -13.39 0.02
C LEU A 162 -3.72 -14.79 0.64
N GLY A 163 -2.55 -15.42 0.51
CA GLY A 163 -2.28 -16.73 1.12
C GLY A 163 -2.29 -16.66 2.65
N ALA A 164 -1.69 -15.63 3.24
CA ALA A 164 -1.68 -15.43 4.68
C ALA A 164 -3.11 -15.23 5.23
N THR A 165 -3.92 -14.44 4.53
CA THR A 165 -5.35 -14.27 4.82
C THR A 165 -6.11 -15.60 4.80
N ALA A 166 -5.90 -16.41 3.77
CA ALA A 166 -6.54 -17.73 3.66
C ALA A 166 -6.12 -18.69 4.78
N ARG A 167 -4.86 -18.58 5.24
CA ARG A 167 -4.30 -19.37 6.34
C ARG A 167 -4.54 -18.75 7.72
N ARG A 168 -5.19 -17.59 7.81
CA ARG A 168 -5.42 -16.84 9.06
C ARG A 168 -4.11 -16.50 9.80
N VAL A 169 -3.09 -16.11 9.04
CA VAL A 169 -1.81 -15.65 9.56
C VAL A 169 -1.75 -14.12 9.40
N PRO A 170 -1.60 -13.34 10.48
CA PRO A 170 -1.46 -11.90 10.37
C PRO A 170 -0.14 -11.53 9.68
N VAL A 171 -0.14 -10.40 9.00
CA VAL A 171 1.01 -9.85 8.28
C VAL A 171 1.28 -8.42 8.71
N LEU A 172 2.47 -8.16 9.22
CA LEU A 172 2.99 -6.82 9.45
C LEU A 172 3.59 -6.30 8.14
N ILE A 173 2.88 -5.38 7.47
CA ILE A 173 3.30 -4.78 6.20
C ILE A 173 4.18 -3.56 6.46
N ASP A 174 5.30 -3.44 5.74
CA ASP A 174 6.22 -2.30 5.86
C ASP A 174 6.42 -1.59 4.52
N GLY A 175 6.48 -0.26 4.60
CA GLY A 175 6.81 0.63 3.50
C GLY A 175 5.81 0.66 2.34
N PRO A 176 6.15 1.40 1.27
CA PRO A 176 5.24 1.64 0.13
C PRO A 176 4.80 0.36 -0.59
N VAL A 177 5.70 -0.61 -0.78
CA VAL A 177 5.37 -1.86 -1.48
C VAL A 177 4.39 -2.71 -0.68
N GLY A 178 4.58 -2.80 0.66
CA GLY A 178 3.69 -3.55 1.53
C GLY A 178 2.26 -3.01 1.49
N VAL A 179 2.08 -1.69 1.58
CA VAL A 179 0.75 -1.08 1.50
C VAL A 179 0.15 -1.11 0.10
N ALA A 180 0.96 -1.02 -0.96
CA ALA A 180 0.48 -1.17 -2.33
C ALA A 180 -0.06 -2.59 -2.57
N ALA A 181 0.65 -3.61 -2.09
CA ALA A 181 0.15 -4.98 -2.07
C ALA A 181 -1.12 -5.12 -1.21
N GLY A 182 -1.20 -4.41 -0.08
CA GLY A 182 -2.40 -4.31 0.75
C GLY A 182 -3.62 -3.81 -0.03
N MET A 183 -3.46 -2.72 -0.79
CA MET A 183 -4.51 -2.16 -1.64
C MET A 183 -4.98 -3.15 -2.72
N VAL A 184 -4.04 -3.77 -3.44
CA VAL A 184 -4.38 -4.75 -4.48
C VAL A 184 -5.03 -6.01 -3.88
N SER A 185 -4.52 -6.50 -2.75
CA SER A 185 -5.09 -7.67 -2.08
C SER A 185 -6.50 -7.42 -1.55
N ARG A 186 -6.80 -6.20 -1.07
CA ARG A 186 -8.15 -5.77 -0.72
C ARG A 186 -9.08 -5.82 -1.94
N ASP A 187 -8.62 -5.35 -3.09
CA ASP A 187 -9.44 -5.31 -4.31
C ASP A 187 -9.69 -6.73 -4.86
N LEU A 188 -8.74 -7.66 -4.69
CA LEU A 188 -8.90 -9.07 -5.03
C LEU A 188 -9.74 -9.86 -4.01
N ALA A 189 -9.56 -9.58 -2.72
CA ALA A 189 -10.24 -10.24 -1.61
C ALA A 189 -10.39 -9.27 -0.44
N GLY A 190 -11.54 -8.61 -0.32
CA GLY A 190 -11.77 -7.53 0.64
C GLY A 190 -11.41 -7.83 2.09
N GLN A 191 -11.47 -9.10 2.51
CA GLN A 191 -11.12 -9.52 3.86
C GLN A 191 -9.62 -9.47 4.17
N ALA A 192 -8.74 -9.37 3.16
CA ALA A 192 -7.30 -9.38 3.34
C ALA A 192 -6.80 -8.23 4.24
N ARG A 193 -7.46 -7.07 4.20
CA ARG A 193 -7.11 -5.92 5.03
C ARG A 193 -7.16 -6.21 6.53
N HIS A 194 -8.05 -7.10 6.97
CA HIS A 194 -8.19 -7.46 8.40
C HIS A 194 -7.06 -8.33 8.94
N TRP A 195 -6.23 -8.88 8.04
CA TRP A 195 -5.04 -9.65 8.40
C TRP A 195 -3.76 -8.82 8.30
N CYS A 196 -3.87 -7.54 7.96
CA CYS A 196 -2.73 -6.65 7.83
C CYS A 196 -2.58 -5.78 9.09
N LEU A 197 -1.34 -5.56 9.50
CA LEU A 197 -0.93 -4.63 10.55
C LEU A 197 0.12 -3.69 9.96
N LEU A 198 0.11 -2.42 10.38
CA LEU A 198 1.10 -1.44 9.96
C LEU A 198 1.93 -1.03 11.18
N PRO A 199 3.26 -1.21 11.21
CA PRO A 199 4.07 -0.82 12.36
C PRO A 199 4.13 0.71 12.51
N ASP A 200 4.42 1.42 11.42
CA ASP A 200 4.63 2.86 11.37
C ASP A 200 4.45 3.29 9.90
N HIS A 201 4.04 4.53 9.64
CA HIS A 201 3.95 5.04 8.26
C HIS A 201 5.24 5.74 7.78
N GLY A 202 6.25 5.92 8.62
CA GLY A 202 7.57 6.44 8.31
C GLY A 202 7.59 7.89 7.83
N GLY A 203 6.51 8.65 8.03
CA GLY A 203 6.30 9.93 7.35
C GLY A 203 6.10 9.84 5.82
N GLN A 204 6.01 8.63 5.25
CA GLN A 204 5.84 8.40 3.82
C GLN A 204 4.39 8.72 3.38
N PRO A 205 4.17 9.67 2.46
CA PRO A 205 2.82 10.11 2.06
C PRO A 205 1.94 8.97 1.54
N GLY A 206 2.49 8.12 0.67
CA GLY A 206 1.76 6.98 0.11
C GLY A 206 1.40 5.93 1.16
N VAL A 207 2.25 5.71 2.16
CA VAL A 207 1.97 4.76 3.25
C VAL A 207 0.83 5.27 4.12
N ARG A 208 0.84 6.56 4.46
CA ARG A 208 -0.25 7.18 5.21
C ARG A 208 -1.58 7.14 4.46
N LEU A 209 -1.59 7.53 3.19
CA LEU A 209 -2.79 7.47 2.35
C LEU A 209 -3.36 6.04 2.30
N ALA A 210 -2.50 5.05 2.07
CA ALA A 210 -2.93 3.67 1.98
C ALA A 210 -3.43 3.13 3.33
N ALA A 211 -2.81 3.53 4.44
CA ALA A 211 -3.26 3.18 5.78
C ALA A 211 -4.69 3.65 6.03
N ASP A 212 -4.99 4.92 5.70
CA ASP A 212 -6.34 5.49 5.81
C ASP A 212 -7.35 4.71 4.97
N VAL A 213 -6.99 4.39 3.73
CA VAL A 213 -7.86 3.67 2.79
C VAL A 213 -8.06 2.19 3.16
N LEU A 214 -7.06 1.56 3.79
CA LEU A 214 -7.15 0.18 4.30
C LEU A 214 -7.80 0.11 5.68
N GLY A 215 -7.98 1.24 6.38
CA GLY A 215 -8.43 1.29 7.76
C GLY A 215 -7.40 0.78 8.75
N LEU A 216 -6.10 0.90 8.43
CA LEU A 216 -5.01 0.47 9.28
C LEU A 216 -4.53 1.64 10.15
N THR A 217 -4.69 1.50 11.46
CA THR A 217 -4.03 2.40 12.42
C THR A 217 -2.60 1.91 12.65
N PRO A 218 -1.57 2.73 12.41
CA PRO A 218 -0.19 2.37 12.73
C PRO A 218 -0.03 2.01 14.20
N LEU A 219 0.76 0.98 14.50
CA LEU A 219 1.06 0.58 15.88
C LEU A 219 1.88 1.65 16.62
N LEU A 220 2.71 2.41 15.89
CA LEU A 220 3.65 3.41 16.40
C LEU A 220 3.69 4.66 15.50
N ASP A 221 4.19 5.78 16.05
CA ASP A 221 4.54 7.01 15.33
C ASP A 221 5.98 7.45 15.71
N LEU A 222 6.97 6.65 15.30
CA LEU A 222 8.40 6.87 15.47
C LEU A 222 9.03 7.63 14.29
N ARG A 223 8.41 7.61 13.11
CA ARG A 223 8.88 8.34 11.90
C ARG A 223 10.33 8.05 11.51
N LEU A 224 10.74 6.79 11.63
CA LEU A 224 12.14 6.40 11.42
C LEU A 224 12.52 6.23 9.94
N ASP A 225 11.54 6.00 9.06
CA ASP A 225 11.72 5.77 7.62
C ASP A 225 12.88 4.81 7.28
N LEU A 226 13.05 3.74 8.07
CA LEU A 226 14.19 2.82 7.92
C LEU A 226 14.09 1.96 6.66
N GLY A 227 12.87 1.80 6.13
CA GLY A 227 12.57 1.02 4.93
C GLY A 227 12.87 -0.48 5.07
N GLU A 228 12.60 -1.21 3.97
CA GLU A 228 13.02 -2.61 3.75
C GLU A 228 12.66 -3.61 4.87
N GLY A 229 11.65 -3.34 5.69
CA GLY A 229 11.22 -4.21 6.80
C GLY A 229 11.89 -3.91 8.13
N ALA A 230 12.83 -2.95 8.18
CA ALA A 230 13.55 -2.63 9.41
C ALA A 230 12.63 -2.04 10.48
N THR A 231 11.65 -1.21 10.09
CA THR A 231 10.65 -0.66 11.02
C THR A 231 9.75 -1.76 11.58
N ALA A 232 9.29 -2.67 10.72
CA ALA A 232 8.52 -3.84 11.16
C ALA A 232 9.31 -4.73 12.13
N LEU A 233 10.58 -5.04 11.81
CA LEU A 233 11.45 -5.83 12.69
C LEU A 233 11.68 -5.15 14.04
N ALA A 234 11.97 -3.85 14.04
CA ALA A 234 12.17 -3.07 15.28
C ALA A 234 10.93 -3.03 16.18
N THR A 235 9.73 -3.21 15.61
CA THR A 235 8.46 -3.24 16.34
C THR A 235 8.18 -4.58 17.01
N LEU A 236 8.76 -5.68 16.51
CA LEU A 236 8.46 -7.04 16.99
C LEU A 236 8.73 -7.28 18.48
N PRO A 237 9.84 -6.81 19.07
CA PRO A 237 10.10 -7.01 20.50
C PRO A 237 9.00 -6.40 21.37
N LEU A 238 8.56 -5.17 21.04
CA LEU A 238 7.48 -4.49 21.75
C LEU A 238 6.16 -5.26 21.63
N LEU A 239 5.80 -5.68 20.41
CA LEU A 239 4.58 -6.46 20.17
C LEU A 239 4.58 -7.76 20.98
N ARG A 240 5.71 -8.48 21.03
CA ARG A 240 5.84 -9.70 21.83
C ARG A 240 5.70 -9.44 23.32
N SER A 241 6.31 -8.37 23.84
CA SER A 241 6.16 -7.98 25.24
C SER A 241 4.71 -7.66 25.59
N VAL A 242 4.00 -6.91 24.74
CA VAL A 242 2.58 -6.58 24.94
C VAL A 242 1.71 -7.84 24.93
N LEU A 243 1.92 -8.75 23.97
CA LEU A 243 1.15 -10.00 23.89
C LEU A 243 1.40 -10.91 25.09
N ALA A 244 2.65 -11.01 25.56
CA ALA A 244 2.98 -11.79 26.75
C ALA A 244 2.32 -11.23 28.02
N LEU A 245 2.28 -9.91 28.16
CA LEU A 245 1.56 -9.25 29.26
C LEU A 245 0.05 -9.44 29.14
N ALA A 246 -0.53 -9.22 27.96
CA ALA A 246 -1.96 -9.38 27.73
C ALA A 246 -2.45 -10.81 28.01
N ALA A 247 -1.62 -11.83 27.75
CA ALA A 247 -1.96 -13.22 28.04
C ALA A 247 -1.90 -13.59 29.54
N THR A 248 -1.25 -12.77 30.37
CA THR A 248 -1.03 -13.08 31.81
C THR A 248 -1.79 -12.15 32.74
N LEU A 249 -2.13 -10.95 32.30
CA LEU A 249 -2.85 -9.97 33.10
C LEU A 249 -4.36 -10.24 33.08
N PRO A 250 -5.06 -10.06 34.22
CA PRO A 250 -6.51 -10.09 34.22
C PRO A 250 -7.07 -8.94 33.37
N VAL A 251 -8.21 -9.16 32.72
CA VAL A 251 -8.94 -8.10 32.02
C VAL A 251 -9.26 -7.00 33.02
N HIS A 252 -8.93 -5.76 32.68
CA HIS A 252 -9.23 -4.62 33.55
C HIS A 252 -10.75 -4.59 33.82
N PRO A 253 -11.21 -4.41 35.07
CA PRO A 253 -12.64 -4.48 35.41
C PRO A 253 -13.53 -3.56 34.56
N SER A 254 -13.02 -2.37 34.19
CA SER A 254 -13.74 -1.41 33.33
C SER A 254 -13.91 -1.86 31.87
N LEU A 255 -13.27 -2.95 31.44
CA LEU A 255 -13.42 -3.55 30.11
C LEU A 255 -14.22 -4.86 30.16
N GLY A 256 -14.58 -5.33 31.36
CA GLY A 256 -15.31 -6.57 31.59
C GLY A 256 -16.76 -6.39 32.07
N GLY A 257 -17.22 -5.14 32.22
CA GLY A 257 -18.63 -4.85 32.53
C GLY A 257 -19.50 -4.99 31.28
N GLU A 258 -20.65 -5.65 31.41
CA GLU A 258 -21.77 -5.41 30.49
C GLU A 258 -22.06 -3.90 30.47
N PRO A 259 -22.54 -3.32 29.35
CA PRO A 259 -22.82 -1.90 29.29
C PRO A 259 -23.79 -1.54 30.42
N GLU A 260 -23.29 -0.91 31.47
CA GLU A 260 -24.12 -0.35 32.53
C GLU A 260 -24.86 0.82 31.90
N ASP A 261 -26.19 0.69 31.87
CA ASP A 261 -27.13 1.67 31.35
C ASP A 261 -26.77 3.08 31.82
N ASP A 262 -26.81 4.03 30.89
CA ASP A 262 -26.62 5.48 31.03
C ASP A 262 -26.82 6.01 32.47
N GLU A 263 -25.74 6.08 33.26
CA GLU A 263 -25.71 7.00 34.40
C GLU A 263 -25.38 8.39 33.86
N GLU A 264 -26.45 9.16 33.70
CA GLU A 264 -26.51 10.59 33.38
C GLU A 264 -25.38 11.34 34.11
N PHE A 265 -24.43 11.87 33.34
CA PHE A 265 -23.31 12.66 33.85
C PHE A 265 -23.85 13.95 34.48
N ALA A 266 -24.09 13.93 35.78
CA ALA A 266 -24.45 15.12 36.54
C ALA A 266 -23.21 16.02 36.66
N GLU A 267 -23.23 17.17 35.97
CA GLU A 267 -22.22 18.21 36.15
C GLU A 267 -22.16 18.64 37.63
N PRO A 268 -20.98 18.67 38.27
CA PRO A 268 -20.88 19.15 39.64
C PRO A 268 -21.09 20.67 39.69
N GLU A 269 -22.00 21.12 40.55
CA GLU A 269 -22.24 22.55 40.75
C GLU A 269 -20.98 23.30 41.21
N PRO A 270 -20.73 24.53 40.72
CA PRO A 270 -19.55 25.29 41.07
C PRO A 270 -19.58 25.74 42.53
N ALA A 271 -18.60 25.27 43.31
CA ALA A 271 -18.42 25.67 44.69
C ALA A 271 -17.82 27.08 44.82
N GLY A 272 -18.69 28.08 45.06
CA GLY A 272 -18.38 29.32 45.77
C GLY A 272 -17.39 30.32 45.13
N PRO A 273 -17.36 31.59 45.58
CA PRO A 273 -16.61 32.65 44.91
C PRO A 273 -15.11 32.50 45.19
N GLY A 274 -14.34 32.19 44.13
CA GLY A 274 -12.89 32.24 44.14
C GLY A 274 -12.34 33.67 44.34
N PRO A 275 -11.08 33.83 44.75
CA PRO A 275 -10.51 35.12 45.13
C PRO A 275 -10.44 36.08 43.93
N ALA A 276 -10.83 37.33 44.14
CA ALA A 276 -10.79 38.40 43.15
C ALA A 276 -9.35 38.62 42.66
N THR A 277 -9.10 38.31 41.39
CA THR A 277 -7.94 38.81 40.65
C THR A 277 -8.38 40.04 39.85
N THR A 278 -7.94 41.21 40.30
CA THR A 278 -8.08 42.47 39.57
C THR A 278 -7.29 42.38 38.26
N GLU A 279 -7.98 42.43 37.12
CA GLU A 279 -7.34 42.58 35.81
C GLU A 279 -6.78 44.02 35.67
N PRO A 280 -5.56 44.22 35.16
CA PRO A 280 -5.10 45.55 34.77
C PRO A 280 -5.68 45.92 33.39
N GLU A 281 -6.39 47.04 33.31
CA GLU A 281 -6.71 47.70 32.04
C GLU A 281 -5.39 48.12 31.35
N PHE A 282 -5.13 47.60 30.15
CA PHE A 282 -4.11 48.16 29.26
C PHE A 282 -4.72 48.46 27.89
N ALA A 283 -4.62 49.74 27.52
CA ALA A 283 -5.22 50.37 26.35
C ALA A 283 -4.42 50.13 25.06
N GLU A 284 -5.12 50.00 23.94
CA GLU A 284 -4.53 49.95 22.60
C GLU A 284 -3.83 51.28 22.24
N PRO A 285 -2.60 51.27 21.71
CA PRO A 285 -1.95 52.48 21.22
C PRO A 285 -2.53 52.91 19.86
N GLU A 286 -2.85 54.19 19.71
CA GLU A 286 -3.33 54.78 18.45
C GLU A 286 -2.29 54.66 17.32
N PRO A 287 -2.69 54.37 16.08
CA PRO A 287 -1.78 54.26 14.95
C PRO A 287 -1.29 55.64 14.47
N ALA A 288 0.03 55.77 14.36
CA ALA A 288 0.69 56.94 13.78
C ALA A 288 0.66 56.90 12.23
N GLY A 289 -0.12 57.80 11.63
CA GLY A 289 0.06 58.29 10.26
C GLY A 289 -0.40 57.38 9.10
N PRO A 290 -0.57 57.94 7.88
CA PRO A 290 -1.35 57.29 6.84
C PRO A 290 -0.53 56.24 6.06
N GLY A 291 -0.91 54.98 6.23
CA GLY A 291 -0.46 53.85 5.40
C GLY A 291 -1.31 53.69 4.13
N PRO A 292 -0.84 52.92 3.13
CA PRO A 292 -1.16 53.11 1.72
C PRO A 292 -2.56 52.62 1.33
N THR A 293 -3.20 53.39 0.44
CA THR A 293 -4.43 53.03 -0.27
C THR A 293 -4.28 51.73 -1.05
N THR A 294 -4.99 50.68 -0.64
CA THR A 294 -5.24 49.50 -1.48
C THR A 294 -6.64 49.59 -2.05
N THR A 295 -6.70 49.78 -3.36
CA THR A 295 -7.91 49.73 -4.19
C THR A 295 -8.53 48.33 -4.12
N GLU A 296 -9.79 48.24 -3.70
CA GLU A 296 -10.61 47.03 -3.87
C GLU A 296 -11.02 46.88 -5.35
N PRO A 297 -11.03 45.67 -5.94
CA PRO A 297 -11.62 45.46 -7.25
C PRO A 297 -13.14 45.24 -7.14
N GLU A 298 -13.92 45.99 -7.92
CA GLU A 298 -15.37 45.82 -8.09
C GLU A 298 -15.69 44.44 -8.68
N PHE A 299 -16.56 43.69 -7.98
CA PHE A 299 -17.13 42.43 -8.44
C PHE A 299 -18.42 42.72 -9.20
N ALA A 300 -18.45 42.47 -10.51
CA ALA A 300 -19.65 42.59 -11.34
C ALA A 300 -20.42 41.26 -11.35
N GLU A 301 -21.71 41.30 -10.99
CA GLU A 301 -22.62 40.15 -11.05
C GLU A 301 -22.92 39.74 -12.51
N PRO A 302 -22.97 38.44 -12.85
CA PRO A 302 -23.36 37.99 -14.18
C PRO A 302 -24.89 37.92 -14.35
N GLU A 303 -25.40 38.43 -15.47
CA GLU A 303 -26.82 38.39 -15.85
C GLU A 303 -27.36 36.97 -16.09
N PRO A 304 -28.67 36.72 -15.84
CA PRO A 304 -29.26 35.40 -15.98
C PRO A 304 -29.50 34.99 -17.44
N ALA A 305 -29.02 33.80 -17.82
CA ALA A 305 -29.26 33.19 -19.12
C ALA A 305 -30.73 32.72 -19.27
N GLY A 306 -31.36 33.08 -20.39
CA GLY A 306 -32.73 32.70 -20.76
C GLY A 306 -32.91 31.19 -21.08
N PRO A 307 -34.15 30.73 -21.32
CA PRO A 307 -34.47 29.31 -21.37
C PRO A 307 -34.05 28.67 -22.70
N GLY A 308 -33.16 27.68 -22.61
CA GLY A 308 -32.77 26.77 -23.70
C GLY A 308 -33.55 25.44 -23.65
N PRO A 309 -33.56 24.67 -24.75
CA PRO A 309 -34.72 23.87 -25.17
C PRO A 309 -34.87 22.50 -24.50
N THR A 310 -36.13 22.07 -24.45
CA THR A 310 -36.66 20.76 -24.07
C THR A 310 -35.89 19.58 -24.65
N THR A 311 -35.47 18.68 -23.77
CA THR A 311 -34.92 17.36 -24.06
C THR A 311 -35.95 16.47 -24.74
N THR A 312 -35.62 15.98 -25.94
CA THR A 312 -36.30 14.84 -26.57
C THR A 312 -35.50 13.59 -26.24
N GLU A 313 -36.13 12.59 -25.63
CA GLU A 313 -35.52 11.29 -25.32
C GLU A 313 -35.18 10.52 -26.61
N PRO A 314 -34.05 9.79 -26.68
CA PRO A 314 -33.82 8.84 -27.76
C PRO A 314 -34.44 7.47 -27.44
N GLU A 315 -35.20 6.94 -28.39
CA GLU A 315 -35.75 5.58 -28.44
C GLU A 315 -34.64 4.52 -28.28
N PHE A 316 -34.87 3.57 -27.36
CA PHE A 316 -34.12 2.32 -27.27
C PHE A 316 -34.47 1.40 -28.45
N ALA A 317 -33.48 1.10 -29.29
CA ALA A 317 -33.58 0.03 -30.28
C ALA A 317 -33.07 -1.29 -29.66
N GLU A 318 -33.92 -2.31 -29.65
CA GLU A 318 -33.57 -3.69 -29.24
C GLU A 318 -32.59 -4.33 -30.26
N PRO A 319 -31.51 -4.99 -29.82
CA PRO A 319 -30.67 -5.78 -30.72
C PRO A 319 -31.29 -7.17 -31.01
N GLU A 320 -31.36 -7.52 -32.30
CA GLU A 320 -31.82 -8.82 -32.83
C GLU A 320 -31.00 -10.03 -32.34
N PRO A 321 -31.60 -11.23 -32.28
CA PRO A 321 -30.98 -12.41 -31.68
C PRO A 321 -29.83 -12.99 -32.51
N ALA A 322 -28.77 -13.39 -31.80
CA ALA A 322 -27.60 -14.06 -32.35
C ALA A 322 -27.94 -15.38 -33.07
N GLY A 323 -27.46 -15.51 -34.31
CA GLY A 323 -27.52 -16.75 -35.09
C GLY A 323 -26.67 -17.88 -34.49
N PRO A 324 -26.90 -19.13 -34.93
CA PRO A 324 -26.33 -20.32 -34.29
C PRO A 324 -24.81 -20.42 -34.51
N GLY A 325 -24.09 -20.69 -33.43
CA GLY A 325 -22.64 -20.84 -33.41
C GLY A 325 -22.13 -22.07 -34.20
N PRO A 326 -20.85 -22.07 -34.59
CA PRO A 326 -20.27 -23.18 -35.33
C PRO A 326 -20.09 -24.43 -34.45
N THR A 327 -20.58 -25.53 -35.00
CA THR A 327 -20.51 -26.91 -34.51
C THR A 327 -19.08 -27.40 -34.29
N THR A 328 -18.89 -28.06 -33.15
CA THR A 328 -17.73 -28.86 -32.74
C THR A 328 -17.42 -29.95 -33.78
N VAL A 329 -16.16 -30.06 -34.19
CA VAL A 329 -15.63 -31.19 -34.97
C VAL A 329 -14.71 -32.00 -34.05
N GLU A 330 -15.04 -33.27 -33.83
CA GLU A 330 -14.21 -34.25 -33.12
C GLU A 330 -12.96 -34.64 -33.94
N PRO A 331 -11.84 -35.04 -33.29
CA PRO A 331 -10.63 -35.45 -33.99
C PRO A 331 -10.62 -36.95 -34.31
N ASP A 332 -10.26 -37.27 -35.56
CA ASP A 332 -10.00 -38.64 -36.03
C ASP A 332 -8.54 -39.08 -35.81
N GLU A 333 -8.40 -40.39 -35.79
CA GLU A 333 -7.43 -41.30 -35.19
C GLU A 333 -5.99 -41.38 -35.76
N ARG A 334 -5.14 -42.02 -34.91
CA ARG A 334 -4.00 -42.93 -35.23
C ARG A 334 -2.72 -42.34 -35.86
N VAL A 335 -1.64 -42.35 -35.06
CA VAL A 335 -0.31 -42.76 -35.56
C VAL A 335 0.37 -43.66 -34.53
N ALA A 336 0.87 -44.79 -35.04
CA ALA A 336 1.43 -45.93 -34.33
C ALA A 336 2.89 -45.73 -33.88
N VAL A 337 3.22 -46.41 -32.78
CA VAL A 337 4.57 -46.69 -32.26
C VAL A 337 5.27 -47.73 -33.15
N PRO A 338 6.57 -47.58 -33.46
CA PRO A 338 7.40 -48.72 -33.83
C PRO A 338 8.36 -49.12 -32.70
N ASP A 339 8.40 -50.43 -32.51
CA ASP A 339 9.24 -51.20 -31.61
C ASP A 339 10.75 -51.01 -31.88
N SER A 340 11.53 -51.18 -30.80
CA SER A 340 12.99 -51.25 -30.83
C SER A 340 13.50 -52.55 -31.47
N PRO A 341 14.77 -52.58 -31.90
CA PRO A 341 15.58 -53.73 -31.53
C PRO A 341 17.02 -53.37 -31.09
N GLY A 342 17.47 -54.05 -30.03
CA GLY A 342 18.75 -54.78 -30.07
C GLY A 342 20.05 -54.09 -29.64
N ARG A 343 20.40 -54.28 -28.36
CA ARG A 343 21.61 -54.96 -27.83
C ARG A 343 23.03 -54.69 -28.43
N ARG A 344 23.96 -54.54 -27.47
CA ARG A 344 25.44 -54.81 -27.41
C ARG A 344 26.35 -53.57 -27.56
N ALA A 345 27.04 -53.21 -26.46
CA ALA A 345 28.44 -53.55 -26.10
C ALA A 345 29.39 -52.62 -26.89
N ASP A 346 30.12 -51.69 -26.29
CA ASP A 346 31.14 -51.80 -25.24
C ASP A 346 31.27 -50.52 -24.40
#